data_AF-A0A0P0LPN9-F1
#
_entry.id   AF-A0A0P0LPN9-F1
#
_cell.length_a   1.000
_cell.length_b   1.000
_cell.length_c   1.000
_cell.angle_alpha   90.00
_cell.angle_beta   90.00
_cell.angle_gamma   90.00
#
_symmetry.space_group_name_H-M   'P 1'
#
loop_
_entity.id
_entity.type
_entity.pdbx_description
1 polymer ?
#
loop_
_entity_poly.entity_id
_entity_poly.type
_entity_poly.pdbx_seq_one_letter_code
_entity_poly.pdbx_strand_id
1 'polypeptide(L)'
;MLFERTLKDGQSDIQFNPKAEKISAAAKEMISVNCLKNTSFFVARNQVNVSLPIIDAAKERMRHQLMPVISPTMGLTSYAQRRTSENKELVDYIVKFLHEADFNVTDISSNVISKQLTDEAIKFLTEDNDDPDEVSSREMERIKKERTIKQVQTIFEHTVENNDGTEIYQMDKKYESTGTMRTFGIETAVYDALNSEAVLPIDELETSLHPMLLEKILFEYLKVHSRSQLIVTTHNDGLLDLLDDLIRKDSVWFTEKKKSGVTELYKLTDFRGINRLSSIREAYRNKRFGATMG
;
A
#
# COMPACT_ATOMS: atom_id res chain seq x y z
N MET A 1 4.75 8.51 -21.25
CA MET A 1 5.88 7.56 -21.36
C MET A 1 7.18 8.36 -21.47
N LEU A 2 8.19 8.04 -20.65
CA LEU A 2 9.49 8.75 -20.64
C LEU A 2 10.47 8.12 -21.63
N PHE A 3 10.56 6.79 -21.61
CA PHE A 3 11.31 5.99 -22.56
C PHE A 3 10.65 4.62 -22.71
N GLU A 4 11.00 3.90 -23.76
CA GLU A 4 10.65 2.51 -24.02
C GLU A 4 11.94 1.74 -24.35
N ARG A 5 12.03 0.48 -23.93
CA ARG A 5 13.11 -0.42 -24.29
C ARG A 5 12.52 -1.63 -24.99
N THR A 6 13.03 -1.93 -26.18
CA THR A 6 12.74 -3.15 -26.92
C THR A 6 14.04 -3.92 -27.17
N LEU A 7 13.93 -5.21 -27.49
CA LEU A 7 15.07 -6.01 -27.92
C LEU A 7 14.96 -6.24 -29.43
N LYS A 8 15.97 -5.82 -30.19
CA LYS A 8 16.12 -6.08 -31.63
C LYS A 8 17.39 -6.87 -31.84
N ASP A 9 17.27 -8.07 -32.41
CA ASP A 9 18.40 -8.99 -32.66
C ASP A 9 19.30 -9.22 -31.43
N GLY A 10 18.68 -9.27 -30.24
CA GLY A 10 19.37 -9.46 -28.96
C GLY A 10 20.01 -8.20 -28.36
N GLN A 11 19.96 -7.06 -29.05
CA GLN A 11 20.44 -5.76 -28.56
C GLN A 11 19.29 -4.90 -28.06
N SER A 12 19.56 -4.04 -27.07
CA SER A 12 18.56 -3.10 -26.57
C SER A 12 18.42 -1.91 -27.51
N ASP A 13 17.21 -1.68 -27.99
CA ASP A 13 16.81 -0.44 -28.65
C ASP A 13 16.00 0.41 -27.66
N ILE A 14 16.57 1.54 -27.23
CA ILE A 14 15.95 2.46 -26.28
C ILE A 14 15.42 3.68 -27.02
N GLN A 15 14.11 3.89 -26.94
CA GLN A 15 13.43 5.03 -27.52
C GLN A 15 13.00 6.00 -26.43
N PHE A 16 13.52 7.23 -26.49
CA PHE A 16 13.14 8.29 -25.56
C PHE A 16 11.98 9.10 -26.13
N ASN A 17 11.10 9.59 -25.26
CA ASN A 17 10.06 10.53 -25.65
C ASN A 17 10.66 11.95 -25.76
N PRO A 18 10.82 12.51 -26.98
CA PRO A 18 11.47 13.80 -27.17
C PRO A 18 10.65 14.98 -26.61
N LYS A 19 9.35 14.79 -26.34
CA LYS A 19 8.51 15.79 -25.66
C LYS A 19 8.73 15.81 -24.16
N ALA A 20 9.21 14.70 -23.59
CA ALA A 20 9.54 14.63 -22.17
C ALA A 20 10.98 15.10 -21.97
N GLU A 21 11.96 14.41 -22.57
CA GLU A 21 13.37 14.62 -22.29
C GLU A 21 14.15 14.77 -23.60
N LYS A 22 15.00 15.79 -23.68
CA LYS A 22 15.91 15.97 -24.81
C LYS A 22 17.24 15.30 -24.53
N ILE A 23 17.61 14.33 -25.35
CA ILE A 23 18.87 13.59 -25.23
C ILE A 23 19.66 13.71 -26.53
N SER A 24 21.00 13.84 -26.42
CA SER A 24 21.87 13.84 -27.60
C SER A 24 21.91 12.45 -28.25
N ALA A 25 22.14 12.41 -29.57
CA ALA A 25 22.27 11.14 -30.29
C ALA A 25 23.40 10.26 -29.71
N ALA A 26 24.54 10.87 -29.38
CA ALA A 26 25.68 10.19 -28.77
C ALA A 26 25.33 9.58 -27.40
N ALA A 27 24.62 10.32 -26.54
CA ALA A 27 24.19 9.81 -25.24
C ALA A 27 23.20 8.65 -25.39
N LYS A 28 22.24 8.77 -26.31
CA LYS A 28 21.28 7.70 -26.62
C LYS A 28 21.98 6.43 -27.07
N GLU A 29 22.94 6.56 -27.99
CA GLU A 29 23.71 5.43 -28.50
C GLU A 29 24.55 4.76 -27.41
N MET A 30 25.28 5.54 -26.60
CA MET A 30 26.05 5.02 -25.47
C MET A 30 25.18 4.27 -24.45
N ILE A 31 23.99 4.80 -24.12
CA ILE A 31 23.07 4.13 -23.18
C ILE A 31 22.56 2.82 -23.80
N SER A 32 22.18 2.80 -25.09
CA SER A 32 21.73 1.58 -25.76
C SER A 32 22.81 0.49 -25.80
N VAL A 33 24.05 0.87 -26.12
CA VAL A 33 25.21 -0.05 -26.16
C VAL A 33 25.49 -0.64 -24.78
N ASN A 34 25.45 0.18 -23.73
CA ASN A 34 25.71 -0.27 -22.35
C ASN A 34 24.53 -1.04 -21.73
N CYS A 35 23.32 -0.89 -22.27
CA CYS A 35 22.13 -1.57 -21.78
C CYS A 35 22.04 -2.98 -22.35
N LEU A 36 22.87 -3.90 -21.86
CA LEU A 36 22.81 -5.32 -22.25
C LEU A 36 21.46 -5.94 -21.87
N LYS A 37 21.10 -7.08 -22.48
CA LYS A 37 19.81 -7.77 -22.28
C LYS A 37 19.43 -7.96 -20.80
N ASN A 38 20.40 -8.23 -19.94
CA ASN A 38 20.24 -8.44 -18.49
C ASN A 38 20.57 -7.21 -17.62
N THR A 39 20.88 -6.07 -18.22
CA THR A 39 21.17 -4.81 -17.53
C THR A 39 19.93 -3.94 -17.51
N SER A 40 19.59 -3.33 -16.38
CA SER A 40 18.49 -2.37 -16.32
C SER A 40 18.87 -1.06 -17.00
N PHE A 41 17.87 -0.34 -17.52
CA PHE A 41 18.08 0.98 -18.12
C PHE A 41 18.81 1.93 -17.17
N PHE A 42 18.45 1.94 -15.88
CA PHE A 42 19.03 2.85 -14.89
C PHE A 42 20.52 2.56 -14.62
N VAL A 43 20.95 1.30 -14.70
CA VAL A 43 22.37 0.94 -14.58
C VAL A 43 23.15 1.45 -15.79
N ALA A 44 22.67 1.17 -17.01
CA ALA A 44 23.32 1.65 -18.24
C ALA A 44 23.37 3.18 -18.29
N ARG A 45 22.28 3.84 -17.88
CA ARG A 45 22.23 5.30 -17.74
C ARG A 45 23.28 5.81 -16.75
N ASN A 46 23.49 5.17 -15.61
CA ASN A 46 24.47 5.65 -14.63
C ASN A 46 25.93 5.46 -15.09
N GLN A 47 26.19 4.53 -16.01
CA GLN A 47 27.50 4.37 -16.63
C GLN A 47 27.80 5.48 -17.65
N VAL A 48 26.76 6.11 -18.20
CA VAL A 48 26.88 7.23 -19.14
C VAL A 48 26.75 8.51 -18.32
N ASN A 49 27.80 9.34 -18.27
CA ASN A 49 27.83 10.57 -17.49
C ASN A 49 26.95 11.69 -18.11
N VAL A 50 25.63 11.47 -18.18
CA VAL A 50 24.64 12.37 -18.77
C VAL A 50 23.51 12.67 -17.80
N SER A 51 23.09 13.93 -17.77
CA SER A 51 21.93 14.38 -17.00
C SER A 51 20.67 14.13 -17.81
N LEU A 52 19.68 13.45 -17.21
CA LEU A 52 18.35 13.24 -17.77
C LEU A 52 17.33 13.68 -16.72
N PRO A 53 17.14 14.99 -16.49
CA PRO A 53 16.48 15.52 -15.30
C PRO A 53 15.11 14.91 -14.98
N ILE A 54 14.25 14.69 -15.98
CA ILE A 54 12.90 14.14 -15.77
C ILE A 54 12.96 12.64 -15.46
N ILE A 55 13.84 11.91 -16.15
CA ILE A 55 14.05 10.47 -15.90
C ILE A 55 14.69 10.26 -14.52
N ASP A 56 15.66 11.10 -14.16
CA ASP A 56 16.33 11.09 -12.87
C ASP A 56 15.35 11.43 -11.76
N ALA A 57 14.53 12.48 -11.95
CA ALA A 57 13.46 12.82 -11.02
C ALA A 57 12.46 11.66 -10.85
N ALA A 58 12.06 11.00 -11.93
CA ALA A 58 11.19 9.82 -11.86
C ALA A 58 11.84 8.66 -11.10
N LYS A 59 13.14 8.39 -11.34
CA LYS A 59 13.90 7.36 -10.62
C LYS A 59 14.00 7.66 -9.13
N GLU A 60 14.34 8.90 -8.77
CA GLU A 60 14.44 9.32 -7.37
C GLU A 60 13.07 9.29 -6.68
N ARG A 61 12.00 9.65 -7.42
CA ARG A 61 10.63 9.48 -6.96
C ARG A 61 10.33 8.02 -6.64
N MET A 62 10.61 7.11 -7.56
CA MET A 62 10.40 5.66 -7.34
C MET A 62 11.23 5.14 -6.16
N ARG A 63 12.44 5.65 -5.94
CA ARG A 63 13.33 5.19 -4.87
C ARG A 63 12.87 5.63 -3.49
N HIS A 64 12.35 6.85 -3.35
CA HIS A 64 12.05 7.45 -2.04
C HIS A 64 10.56 7.58 -1.73
N GLN A 65 9.70 7.53 -2.74
CA GLN A 65 8.26 7.69 -2.60
C GLN A 65 7.50 6.40 -2.89
N LEU A 66 8.15 5.23 -2.88
CA LEU A 66 7.46 3.94 -2.94
C LEU A 66 7.45 3.32 -1.55
N MET A 67 6.27 3.18 -0.97
CA MET A 67 6.09 2.51 0.31
C MET A 67 6.16 0.99 0.13
N PRO A 68 6.49 0.24 1.20
CA PRO A 68 6.41 -1.22 1.18
C PRO A 68 5.01 -1.70 0.79
N VAL A 69 4.95 -2.79 0.02
CA VAL A 69 3.67 -3.41 -0.36
C VAL A 69 3.00 -3.98 0.89
N ILE A 70 1.73 -3.63 1.11
CA ILE A 70 0.91 -4.25 2.16
C ILE A 70 0.28 -5.51 1.57
N SER A 71 0.64 -6.68 2.11
CA SER A 71 0.05 -7.96 1.70
C SER A 71 -1.22 -8.29 2.51
N PRO A 72 -2.04 -9.26 2.07
CA PRO A 72 -3.28 -9.63 2.74
C PRO A 72 -3.05 -10.08 4.20
N THR A 73 -1.96 -10.80 4.44
CA THR A 73 -1.60 -11.38 5.74
C THR A 73 -0.64 -10.52 6.57
N MET A 74 -0.23 -9.35 6.06
CA MET A 74 0.68 -8.46 6.77
C MET A 74 0.03 -7.93 8.05
N GLY A 75 0.70 -8.15 9.19
CA GLY A 75 0.31 -7.58 10.47
C GLY A 75 0.65 -6.10 10.56
N LEU A 76 -0.37 -5.23 10.48
CA LEU A 76 -0.20 -3.77 10.52
C LEU A 76 -0.36 -3.17 11.93
N THR A 77 -0.84 -3.96 12.89
CA THR A 77 -1.19 -3.49 14.23
C THR A 77 -0.03 -2.77 14.91
N SER A 78 1.15 -3.40 15.02
CA SER A 78 2.29 -2.80 15.72
C SER A 78 2.76 -1.50 15.07
N TYR A 79 2.69 -1.43 13.74
CA TYR A 79 2.98 -0.21 12.98
C TYR A 79 1.99 0.90 13.32
N ALA A 80 0.68 0.62 13.23
CA ALA A 80 -0.37 1.57 13.57
C ALA A 80 -0.26 2.09 15.00
N GLN A 81 -0.10 1.20 15.98
CA GLN A 81 0.05 1.57 17.39
C GLN A 81 1.24 2.50 17.62
N ARG A 82 2.39 2.21 17.00
CA ARG A 82 3.57 3.07 17.13
C ARG A 82 3.29 4.45 16.54
N ARG A 83 2.74 4.52 15.33
CA ARG A 83 2.43 5.78 14.66
C ARG A 83 1.44 6.62 15.47
N THR A 84 0.36 6.02 15.99
CA THR A 84 -0.63 6.73 16.82
C THR A 84 -0.08 7.18 18.17
N SER A 85 0.87 6.45 18.76
CA SER A 85 1.52 6.89 20.01
C SER A 85 2.41 8.14 19.84
N GLU A 86 2.83 8.43 18.62
CA GLU A 86 3.75 9.51 18.28
C GLU A 86 3.04 10.69 17.58
N ASN A 87 1.80 10.51 17.12
CA ASN A 87 1.11 11.47 16.25
C ASN A 87 -0.37 11.63 16.60
N LYS A 88 -0.72 12.78 17.21
CA LYS A 88 -2.10 13.11 17.59
C LYS A 88 -3.00 13.39 16.38
N GLU A 89 -2.49 14.04 15.33
CA GLU A 89 -3.28 14.32 14.10
C GLU A 89 -3.71 13.02 13.41
N LEU A 90 -2.85 12.00 13.44
CA LEU A 90 -3.19 10.67 12.96
C LEU A 90 -4.30 10.03 13.80
N VAL A 91 -4.26 10.18 15.13
CA VAL A 91 -5.33 9.67 16.00
C VAL A 91 -6.67 10.33 15.62
N ASP A 92 -6.69 11.66 15.51
CA ASP A 92 -7.89 12.40 15.13
C ASP A 92 -8.43 11.96 13.75
N TYR A 93 -7.53 11.74 12.77
CA TYR A 93 -7.86 11.20 11.45
C TYR A 93 -8.52 9.81 11.53
N ILE A 94 -7.91 8.87 12.26
CA ILE A 94 -8.40 7.49 12.37
C ILE A 94 -9.72 7.45 13.13
N VAL A 95 -9.83 8.15 14.26
CA VAL A 95 -11.06 8.18 15.07
C VAL A 95 -12.21 8.72 14.24
N LYS A 96 -11.99 9.80 13.50
CA LYS A 96 -13.00 10.33 12.58
C LYS A 96 -13.41 9.29 11.53
N PHE A 97 -12.45 8.61 10.93
CA PHE A 97 -12.74 7.57 9.93
C PHE A 97 -13.56 6.42 10.52
N LEU A 98 -13.17 5.89 11.68
CA LEU A 98 -13.85 4.77 12.34
C LEU A 98 -15.24 5.14 12.85
N HIS A 99 -15.41 6.37 13.36
CA HIS A 99 -16.70 6.88 13.78
C HIS A 99 -17.67 6.98 12.59
N GLU A 100 -17.22 7.55 11.45
CA GLU A 100 -18.02 7.61 10.22
C GLU A 100 -18.23 6.23 9.56
N ALA A 101 -17.45 5.23 9.94
CA ALA A 101 -17.59 3.84 9.49
C ALA A 101 -18.46 2.97 10.43
N ASP A 102 -19.12 3.59 11.41
CA ASP A 102 -20.09 2.96 12.33
C ASP A 102 -19.50 1.84 13.22
N PHE A 103 -18.24 1.98 13.63
CA PHE A 103 -17.62 1.05 14.58
C PHE A 103 -17.98 1.33 16.05
N ASN A 104 -18.76 2.37 16.35
CA ASN A 104 -18.96 2.94 17.70
C ASN A 104 -17.66 3.36 18.43
N VAL A 105 -16.52 3.37 17.73
CA VAL A 105 -15.24 3.84 18.26
C VAL A 105 -15.23 5.36 18.27
N THR A 106 -15.00 5.95 19.44
CA THR A 106 -15.02 7.40 19.65
C THR A 106 -13.68 7.97 20.10
N ASP A 107 -12.75 7.13 20.55
CA ASP A 107 -11.36 7.53 20.80
C ASP A 107 -10.39 6.34 20.68
N ILE A 108 -9.11 6.63 20.45
CA ILE A 108 -8.01 5.68 20.47
C ILE A 108 -6.86 6.30 21.26
N SER A 109 -6.49 5.67 22.38
CA SER A 109 -5.30 6.06 23.13
C SER A 109 -4.19 5.02 22.95
N SER A 110 -2.98 5.47 22.61
CA SER A 110 -1.82 4.60 22.43
C SER A 110 -0.67 5.08 23.31
N ASN A 111 -0.34 4.29 24.34
CA ASN A 111 0.66 4.64 25.34
C ASN A 111 1.79 3.62 25.38
N VAL A 112 3.03 4.09 25.50
CA VAL A 112 4.18 3.21 25.72
C VAL A 112 4.18 2.76 27.18
N ILE A 113 4.02 1.47 27.40
CA ILE A 113 4.09 0.85 28.72
C ILE A 113 5.31 -0.07 28.82
N SER A 114 5.88 -0.16 30.01
CA SER A 114 6.93 -1.11 30.33
C SER A 114 6.30 -2.39 30.87
N LYS A 115 6.47 -3.49 30.14
CA LYS A 115 5.96 -4.80 30.55
C LYS A 115 7.10 -5.65 31.09
N GLN A 116 6.92 -6.18 32.30
CA GLN A 116 7.82 -7.19 32.87
C GLN A 116 7.69 -8.50 32.10
N LEU A 117 8.82 -9.10 31.76
CA LEU A 117 8.92 -10.36 31.05
C LEU A 117 9.13 -11.51 32.04
N THR A 118 8.52 -12.65 31.75
CA THR A 118 8.83 -13.89 32.46
C THR A 118 10.15 -14.48 31.94
N ASP A 119 10.75 -15.36 32.73
CA ASP A 119 11.99 -16.04 32.32
C ASP A 119 11.80 -16.86 31.02
N GLU A 120 10.63 -17.46 30.83
CA GLU A 120 10.30 -18.19 29.60
C GLU A 120 10.22 -17.26 28.39
N ALA A 121 9.65 -16.06 28.54
CA ALA A 121 9.55 -15.08 27.46
C ALA A 121 10.93 -14.53 27.06
N ILE A 122 11.80 -14.29 28.05
CA ILE A 122 13.19 -13.87 27.79
C ILE A 122 13.92 -14.98 27.03
N LYS A 123 13.78 -16.23 27.48
CA LYS A 123 14.40 -17.40 26.84
C LYS A 123 13.98 -17.51 25.37
N PHE A 124 12.67 -17.44 25.09
CA PHE A 124 12.13 -17.49 23.74
C PHE A 124 12.70 -16.39 22.83
N LEU A 125 12.74 -15.14 23.30
CA LEU A 125 13.29 -14.01 22.52
C LEU A 125 14.79 -14.18 22.22
N THR A 126 15.52 -14.87 23.11
CA THR A 126 16.98 -15.04 23.01
C THR A 126 17.43 -16.24 22.19
N GLU A 127 16.56 -17.24 22.00
CA GLU A 127 16.91 -18.51 21.33
C GLU A 127 16.65 -18.48 19.82
N ASP A 128 15.75 -17.62 19.32
CA ASP A 128 15.36 -17.53 17.89
C ASP A 128 16.23 -16.59 17.03
N ASN A 129 17.32 -16.04 17.56
CA ASN A 129 18.20 -15.11 16.83
C ASN A 129 19.48 -15.82 16.35
N ASP A 130 19.38 -16.54 15.24
CA ASP A 130 20.52 -17.27 14.63
C ASP A 130 21.61 -16.35 14.04
N ASP A 131 21.32 -15.07 13.77
CA ASP A 131 22.31 -14.08 13.28
C ASP A 131 21.88 -12.62 13.62
N PRO A 132 22.04 -12.17 14.89
CA PRO A 132 21.59 -10.84 15.29
C PRO A 132 22.59 -9.76 14.86
N ASP A 133 22.07 -8.67 14.28
CA ASP A 133 22.87 -7.47 14.07
C ASP A 133 23.27 -6.81 15.41
N GLU A 134 24.15 -5.81 15.34
CA GLU A 134 24.69 -5.15 16.54
C GLU A 134 23.59 -4.43 17.35
N VAL A 135 22.53 -3.96 16.69
CA VAL A 135 21.40 -3.27 17.32
C VAL A 135 20.54 -4.28 18.10
N SER A 136 20.23 -5.41 17.47
CA SER A 136 19.53 -6.54 18.08
C SER A 136 20.31 -7.05 19.28
N SER A 137 21.62 -7.25 19.14
CA SER A 137 22.49 -7.73 20.23
C SER A 137 22.44 -6.83 21.47
N ARG A 138 22.53 -5.50 21.29
CA ARG A 138 22.45 -4.54 22.40
C ARG A 138 21.07 -4.52 23.06
N GLU A 139 20.00 -4.58 22.28
CA GLU A 139 18.65 -4.61 22.82
C GLU A 139 18.38 -5.92 23.59
N MET A 140 18.92 -7.05 23.12
CA MET A 140 18.82 -8.33 23.79
C MET A 140 19.58 -8.37 25.12
N GLU A 141 20.76 -7.75 25.21
CA GLU A 141 21.46 -7.58 26.48
C GLU A 141 20.68 -6.68 27.45
N ARG A 142 20.10 -5.59 26.95
CA ARG A 142 19.22 -4.71 27.76
C ARG A 142 18.03 -5.49 28.31
N ILE A 143 17.33 -6.25 27.46
CA ILE A 143 16.17 -7.07 27.86
C ILE A 143 16.55 -8.12 28.91
N LYS A 144 17.69 -8.81 28.76
CA LYS A 144 18.17 -9.78 29.76
C LYS A 144 18.43 -9.12 31.13
N LYS A 145 18.98 -7.90 31.13
CA LYS A 145 19.32 -7.16 32.35
C LYS A 145 18.11 -6.51 33.01
N GLU A 146 17.31 -5.78 32.24
CA GLU A 146 16.20 -4.96 32.74
C GLU A 146 14.90 -5.77 32.88
N ARG A 147 14.84 -6.98 32.30
CA ARG A 147 13.67 -7.88 32.26
C ARG A 147 12.38 -7.21 31.79
N THR A 148 12.50 -6.10 31.07
CA THR A 148 11.37 -5.30 30.61
C THR A 148 11.45 -5.01 29.12
N ILE A 149 10.28 -5.02 28.48
CA ILE A 149 10.10 -4.55 27.11
C ILE A 149 9.16 -3.36 27.09
N LYS A 150 9.51 -2.35 26.28
CA LYS A 150 8.58 -1.27 25.95
C LYS A 150 7.61 -1.81 24.90
N GLN A 151 6.32 -1.80 25.21
CA GLN A 151 5.28 -2.09 24.24
C GLN A 151 4.30 -0.93 24.16
N VAL A 152 3.75 -0.68 22.99
CA VAL A 152 2.63 0.25 22.87
C VAL A 152 1.35 -0.51 23.22
N GLN A 153 0.67 -0.07 24.27
CA GLN A 153 -0.69 -0.50 24.58
C GLN A 153 -1.66 0.48 23.92
N THR A 154 -2.62 -0.07 23.19
CA THR A 154 -3.67 0.72 22.55
C THR A 154 -5.02 0.30 23.11
N ILE A 155 -5.76 1.30 23.56
CA ILE A 155 -7.12 1.18 24.08
C ILE A 155 -8.06 1.90 23.12
N PHE A 156 -9.13 1.21 22.74
CA PHE A 156 -10.23 1.76 21.96
C PHE A 156 -11.35 2.14 22.92
N GLU A 157 -11.83 3.37 22.82
CA GLU A 157 -13.01 3.84 23.51
C GLU A 157 -14.23 3.68 22.61
N HIS A 158 -15.27 3.05 23.14
CA HIS A 158 -16.54 2.82 22.47
C HIS A 158 -17.65 3.57 23.19
N THR A 159 -18.46 4.29 22.43
CA THR A 159 -19.65 4.96 22.96
C THR A 159 -20.90 4.27 22.46
N VAL A 160 -21.79 3.88 23.37
CA VAL A 160 -23.01 3.14 23.07
C VAL A 160 -24.21 3.95 23.56
N GLU A 161 -25.17 4.20 22.69
CA GLU A 161 -26.45 4.82 23.06
C GLU A 161 -27.51 3.76 23.32
N ASN A 162 -28.02 3.74 24.54
CA ASN A 162 -29.06 2.83 25.01
C ASN A 162 -30.29 3.62 25.49
N ASN A 163 -31.39 2.91 25.79
CA ASN A 163 -32.61 3.53 26.34
C ASN A 163 -32.36 4.29 27.66
N ASP A 164 -31.31 3.91 28.40
CA ASP A 164 -30.94 4.50 29.69
C ASP A 164 -29.90 5.64 29.57
N GLY A 165 -29.47 5.98 28.35
CA GLY A 165 -28.51 7.05 28.05
C GLY A 165 -27.27 6.58 27.29
N THR A 166 -26.20 7.37 27.35
CA THR A 166 -24.93 7.11 26.67
C THR A 166 -23.93 6.48 27.63
N GLU A 167 -23.38 5.32 27.25
CA GLU A 167 -22.36 4.59 28.02
C GLU A 167 -21.02 4.56 27.28
N ILE A 168 -19.92 4.54 28.02
CA ILE A 168 -18.55 4.53 27.48
C ILE A 168 -17.82 3.28 27.97
N TYR A 169 -17.21 2.55 27.04
CA TYR A 169 -16.45 1.33 27.30
C TYR A 169 -15.04 1.46 26.74
N GLN A 170 -14.04 1.14 27.57
CA GLN A 170 -12.64 1.10 27.15
C GLN A 170 -12.19 -0.34 26.99
N MET A 171 -11.72 -0.68 25.79
CA MET A 171 -11.36 -2.05 25.43
C MET A 171 -9.93 -2.12 24.90
N ASP A 172 -9.21 -3.18 25.30
CA ASP A 172 -7.92 -3.50 24.71
C ASP A 172 -8.10 -3.95 23.26
N LYS A 173 -7.16 -3.59 22.38
CA LYS A 173 -7.16 -3.97 20.95
C LYS A 173 -7.44 -5.45 20.67
N LYS A 174 -7.15 -6.36 21.60
CA LYS A 174 -7.38 -7.81 21.44
C LYS A 174 -8.87 -8.17 21.39
N TYR A 175 -9.75 -7.27 21.82
CA TYR A 175 -11.20 -7.44 21.76
C TYR A 175 -11.81 -6.84 20.49
N GLU A 176 -11.02 -6.10 19.70
CA GLU A 176 -11.47 -5.56 18.42
C GLU A 176 -11.58 -6.63 17.35
N SER A 177 -12.50 -6.42 16.41
CA SER A 177 -12.64 -7.31 15.26
C SER A 177 -11.40 -7.26 14.37
N THR A 178 -11.14 -8.34 13.63
CA THR A 178 -10.07 -8.37 12.61
C THR A 178 -10.23 -7.24 11.59
N GLY A 179 -11.46 -6.91 11.21
CA GLY A 179 -11.76 -5.82 10.27
C GLY A 179 -11.41 -4.44 10.85
N THR A 180 -11.75 -4.17 12.11
CA THR A 180 -11.37 -2.93 12.80
C THR A 180 -9.85 -2.79 12.85
N MET A 181 -9.14 -3.84 13.26
CA MET A 181 -7.67 -3.81 13.37
C MET A 181 -6.98 -3.72 12.00
N ARG A 182 -7.54 -4.34 10.96
CA ARG A 182 -7.04 -4.21 9.60
C ARG A 182 -7.24 -2.79 9.08
N THR A 183 -8.41 -2.21 9.33
CA THR A 183 -8.75 -0.82 8.96
C THR A 183 -7.84 0.17 9.66
N PHE A 184 -7.62 0.00 10.97
CA PHE A 184 -6.68 0.78 11.77
C PHE A 184 -5.27 0.79 11.14
N GLY A 185 -4.81 -0.38 10.69
CA GLY A 185 -3.54 -0.53 9.98
C GLY A 185 -3.49 0.15 8.61
N ILE A 186 -4.50 -0.11 7.77
CA ILE A 186 -4.58 0.42 6.41
C ILE A 186 -4.71 1.95 6.43
N GLU A 187 -5.60 2.50 7.25
CA GLU A 187 -5.81 3.94 7.35
C GLU A 187 -4.57 4.67 7.90
N THR A 188 -3.80 4.03 8.79
CA THR A 188 -2.49 4.55 9.18
C THR A 188 -1.56 4.67 7.97
N ALA A 189 -1.48 3.62 7.14
CA ALA A 189 -0.61 3.62 5.97
C ALA A 189 -1.08 4.62 4.91
N VAL A 190 -2.40 4.75 4.70
CA VAL A 190 -3.02 5.73 3.80
C VAL A 190 -2.69 7.15 4.26
N TYR A 191 -2.81 7.44 5.56
CA TYR A 191 -2.42 8.73 6.14
C TYR A 191 -0.94 9.06 5.88
N ASP A 192 -0.05 8.10 6.11
CA ASP A 192 1.38 8.28 5.86
C ASP A 192 1.68 8.49 4.36
N ALA A 193 0.97 7.76 3.47
CA ALA A 193 1.09 7.92 2.02
C ALA A 193 0.64 9.32 1.57
N LEU A 194 -0.49 9.81 2.09
CA LEU A 194 -1.03 11.14 1.79
C LEU A 194 -0.04 12.24 2.17
N ASN A 195 0.53 12.17 3.38
CA ASN A 195 1.44 13.18 3.92
C ASN A 195 2.84 13.16 3.29
N SER A 196 3.30 11.98 2.87
CA SER A 196 4.60 11.83 2.18
C SER A 196 4.49 11.94 0.65
N GLU A 197 3.27 12.16 0.13
CA GLU A 197 2.96 12.13 -1.31
C GLU A 197 3.46 10.85 -2.01
N ALA A 198 3.42 9.72 -1.28
CA ALA A 198 4.00 8.46 -1.71
C ALA A 198 3.03 7.57 -2.48
N VAL A 199 3.60 6.59 -3.19
CA VAL A 199 2.90 5.48 -3.81
C VAL A 199 2.80 4.36 -2.78
N LEU A 200 1.57 3.96 -2.45
CA LEU A 200 1.28 2.87 -1.52
C LEU A 200 0.59 1.72 -2.27
N PRO A 201 1.32 0.61 -2.51
CA PRO A 201 0.72 -0.60 -3.05
C PRO A 201 0.06 -1.43 -1.96
N ILE A 202 -1.19 -1.84 -2.16
CA ILE A 202 -1.95 -2.69 -1.25
C ILE A 202 -2.52 -3.86 -2.03
N ASP A 203 -2.11 -5.07 -1.66
CA ASP A 203 -2.62 -6.30 -2.25
C ASP A 203 -3.86 -6.79 -1.47
N GLU A 204 -4.92 -7.08 -2.22
CA GLU A 204 -6.26 -7.45 -1.75
C GLU A 204 -6.74 -6.50 -0.65
N LEU A 205 -6.96 -5.23 -1.02
CA LEU A 205 -7.35 -4.17 -0.08
C LEU A 205 -8.59 -4.56 0.75
N GLU A 206 -9.52 -5.33 0.18
CA GLU A 206 -10.73 -5.82 0.83
C GLU A 206 -10.51 -6.90 1.89
N THR A 207 -9.28 -7.39 2.08
CA THR A 207 -9.00 -8.50 3.01
C THR A 207 -9.51 -8.19 4.40
N SER A 208 -10.45 -9.01 4.89
CA SER A 208 -11.10 -8.84 6.22
C SER A 208 -11.92 -7.55 6.38
N LEU A 209 -12.20 -6.82 5.29
CA LEU A 209 -13.01 -5.60 5.29
C LEU A 209 -14.41 -5.88 4.74
N HIS A 210 -15.41 -5.19 5.30
CA HIS A 210 -16.74 -5.16 4.69
C HIS A 210 -16.70 -4.34 3.39
N PRO A 211 -17.44 -4.70 2.33
CA PRO A 211 -17.43 -3.96 1.05
C PRO A 211 -17.66 -2.45 1.19
N MET A 212 -18.61 -2.02 2.03
CA MET A 212 -18.85 -0.58 2.27
C MET A 212 -17.63 0.14 2.84
N LEU A 213 -16.79 -0.56 3.60
CA LEU A 213 -15.59 0.02 4.18
C LEU A 213 -14.51 0.22 3.13
N LEU A 214 -14.35 -0.75 2.22
CA LEU A 214 -13.48 -0.60 1.04
C LEU A 214 -13.84 0.66 0.24
N GLU A 215 -15.13 0.87 -0.04
CA GLU A 215 -15.61 2.05 -0.76
C GLU A 215 -15.32 3.33 0.02
N LYS A 216 -15.53 3.33 1.34
CA LYS A 216 -15.23 4.48 2.21
C LYS A 216 -13.74 4.83 2.24
N ILE A 217 -12.85 3.85 2.33
CA ILE A 217 -11.38 4.05 2.27
C ILE A 217 -11.02 4.77 0.97
N LEU A 218 -11.52 4.27 -0.16
CA LEU A 218 -11.25 4.87 -1.47
C LEU A 218 -11.84 6.28 -1.60
N PHE A 219 -13.05 6.49 -1.07
CA PHE A 219 -13.70 7.80 -1.07
C PHE A 219 -12.93 8.84 -0.26
N GLU A 220 -12.59 8.55 1.00
CA GLU A 220 -11.84 9.49 1.83
C GLU A 220 -10.44 9.75 1.26
N TYR A 221 -9.78 8.73 0.71
CA TYR A 221 -8.50 8.90 0.03
C TYR A 221 -8.61 9.86 -1.17
N LEU A 222 -9.57 9.64 -2.07
CA LEU A 222 -9.71 10.43 -3.31
C LEU A 222 -10.19 11.87 -3.07
N LYS A 223 -10.83 12.13 -1.92
CA LYS A 223 -11.26 13.47 -1.50
C LYS A 223 -10.09 14.39 -1.11
N VAL A 224 -8.97 13.82 -0.69
CA VAL A 224 -7.79 14.60 -0.27
C VAL A 224 -6.95 14.98 -1.49
N HIS A 225 -6.68 16.27 -1.66
CA HIS A 225 -5.75 16.75 -2.69
C HIS A 225 -4.30 16.43 -2.30
N SER A 226 -3.75 15.35 -2.86
CA SER A 226 -2.36 14.90 -2.66
C SER A 226 -1.77 14.35 -3.96
N ARG A 227 -0.43 14.34 -4.07
CA ARG A 227 0.28 13.64 -5.17
C ARG A 227 0.56 12.16 -4.88
N SER A 228 0.12 11.66 -3.73
CA SER A 228 0.17 10.24 -3.40
C SER A 228 -0.59 9.39 -4.43
N GLN A 229 -0.30 8.09 -4.46
CA GLN A 229 -1.01 7.14 -5.32
C GLN A 229 -1.27 5.84 -4.57
N LEU A 230 -2.52 5.40 -4.53
CA LEU A 230 -2.85 4.02 -4.15
C LEU A 230 -2.81 3.12 -5.38
N ILE A 231 -2.09 2.00 -5.28
CA ILE A 231 -2.13 0.92 -6.26
C ILE A 231 -2.72 -0.29 -5.55
N VAL A 232 -3.97 -0.62 -5.87
CA VAL A 232 -4.72 -1.65 -5.15
C VAL A 232 -5.04 -2.81 -6.08
N THR A 233 -4.95 -4.03 -5.55
CA THR A 233 -5.59 -5.21 -6.16
C THR A 233 -6.83 -5.55 -5.36
N THR A 234 -7.83 -6.14 -6.02
CA THR A 234 -9.07 -6.55 -5.38
C THR A 234 -9.78 -7.61 -6.19
N HIS A 235 -10.52 -8.49 -5.51
CA HIS A 235 -11.49 -9.42 -6.06
C HIS A 235 -12.92 -8.87 -5.98
N ASN A 236 -13.13 -7.71 -5.33
CA ASN A 236 -14.45 -7.11 -5.18
C ASN A 236 -14.91 -6.40 -6.46
N ASP A 237 -15.69 -7.11 -7.28
CA ASP A 237 -16.26 -6.58 -8.52
C ASP A 237 -17.29 -5.46 -8.31
N GLY A 238 -17.73 -5.21 -7.07
CA GLY A 238 -18.63 -4.10 -6.72
C GLY A 238 -18.02 -2.73 -7.01
N LEU A 239 -16.69 -2.60 -6.98
CA LEU A 239 -16.03 -1.34 -7.35
C LEU A 239 -16.27 -0.95 -8.82
N LEU A 240 -16.63 -1.89 -9.70
CA LEU A 240 -16.97 -1.60 -11.08
C LEU A 240 -18.30 -0.83 -11.22
N ASP A 241 -19.18 -0.90 -10.20
CA ASP A 241 -20.40 -0.09 -10.17
C ASP A 241 -20.12 1.37 -9.82
N LEU A 242 -18.96 1.66 -9.21
CA LEU A 242 -18.53 3.02 -8.84
C LEU A 242 -17.72 3.72 -9.93
N LEU A 243 -17.70 3.17 -11.15
CA LEU A 243 -17.03 3.78 -12.29
C LEU A 243 -17.73 5.07 -12.71
N ASP A 244 -16.94 6.08 -13.08
CA ASP A 244 -17.36 7.46 -13.39
C ASP A 244 -17.86 8.28 -12.18
N ASP A 245 -18.34 7.64 -11.11
CA ASP A 245 -18.74 8.30 -9.86
C ASP A 245 -17.56 8.52 -8.90
N LEU A 246 -16.85 7.43 -8.59
CA LEU A 246 -15.68 7.45 -7.69
C LEU A 246 -14.39 7.10 -8.43
N ILE A 247 -14.44 6.06 -9.28
CA ILE A 247 -13.26 5.47 -9.91
C ILE A 247 -13.28 5.80 -11.40
N ARG A 248 -12.14 6.27 -11.93
CA ARG A 248 -12.03 6.52 -13.37
C ARG A 248 -11.84 5.22 -14.13
N LYS A 249 -12.45 5.10 -15.31
CA LYS A 249 -12.27 3.91 -16.18
C LYS A 249 -10.82 3.64 -16.55
N ASP A 250 -9.98 4.67 -16.66
CA ASP A 250 -8.57 4.53 -17.03
C ASP A 250 -7.65 4.11 -15.86
N SER A 251 -8.16 4.08 -14.63
CA SER A 251 -7.46 3.50 -13.48
C SER A 251 -7.75 2.01 -13.27
N VAL A 252 -8.69 1.41 -14.02
CA VAL A 252 -9.02 -0.01 -13.91
C VAL A 252 -8.22 -0.84 -14.90
N TRP A 253 -7.52 -1.84 -14.36
CA TRP A 253 -6.72 -2.80 -15.10
C TRP A 253 -7.11 -4.21 -14.68
N PHE A 254 -7.08 -5.13 -15.64
CA PHE A 254 -7.39 -6.53 -15.43
C PHE A 254 -6.13 -7.39 -15.62
N THR A 255 -6.01 -8.44 -14.83
CA THR A 255 -4.98 -9.47 -14.96
C THR A 255 -5.60 -10.79 -15.36
N GLU A 256 -5.11 -11.43 -16.42
CA GLU A 256 -5.58 -12.74 -16.86
C GLU A 256 -4.41 -13.70 -17.09
N LYS A 257 -4.46 -14.87 -16.45
CA LYS A 257 -3.47 -15.93 -16.65
C LYS A 257 -3.84 -16.78 -17.87
N LYS A 258 -3.00 -16.77 -18.90
CA LYS A 258 -3.15 -17.63 -20.07
C LYS A 258 -2.81 -19.08 -19.74
N LYS A 259 -3.27 -20.00 -20.61
CA LYS A 259 -2.94 -21.43 -20.52
C LYS A 259 -1.44 -21.73 -20.57
N SER A 260 -0.64 -20.85 -21.17
CA SER A 260 0.83 -20.92 -21.17
C SER A 260 1.47 -20.62 -19.81
N GLY A 261 0.69 -20.15 -18.83
CA GLY A 261 1.17 -19.68 -17.53
C GLY A 261 1.56 -18.21 -17.49
N VAL A 262 1.60 -17.53 -18.65
CA VAL A 262 1.87 -16.08 -18.74
C VAL A 262 0.64 -15.29 -18.27
N THR A 263 0.86 -14.26 -17.45
CA THR A 263 -0.18 -13.30 -17.07
C THR A 263 -0.15 -12.11 -18.00
N GLU A 264 -1.29 -11.77 -18.59
CA GLU A 264 -1.49 -10.53 -19.33
C GLU A 264 -2.14 -9.48 -18.42
N LEU A 265 -1.73 -8.22 -18.59
CA LEU A 265 -2.26 -7.06 -17.90
C LEU A 265 -2.75 -6.07 -18.96
N TYR A 266 -4.02 -5.68 -18.91
CA TYR A 266 -4.64 -4.77 -19.89
C TYR A 266 -5.70 -3.88 -19.23
N LYS A 267 -6.01 -2.74 -19.85
CA LYS A 267 -6.89 -1.73 -19.26
C LYS A 267 -8.34 -1.98 -19.63
N LEU A 268 -9.26 -1.55 -18.77
CA LEU A 268 -10.68 -1.46 -19.14
C LEU A 268 -10.90 -0.57 -20.38
N THR A 269 -10.12 0.50 -20.51
CA THR A 269 -10.22 1.45 -21.62
C THR A 269 -9.69 0.94 -22.95
N ASP A 270 -9.02 -0.22 -22.97
CA ASP A 270 -8.60 -0.88 -24.22
C ASP A 270 -9.80 -1.52 -24.95
N PHE A 271 -10.93 -1.74 -24.26
CA PHE A 271 -12.15 -2.30 -24.84
C PHE A 271 -13.00 -1.24 -25.55
N ARG A 272 -13.45 -1.57 -26.77
CA ARG A 272 -14.34 -0.68 -27.54
C ARG A 272 -15.78 -0.77 -27.03
N GLY A 273 -16.47 0.36 -27.01
CA GLY A 273 -17.90 0.42 -26.71
C GLY A 273 -18.25 0.29 -25.23
N ILE A 274 -17.28 0.43 -24.31
CA ILE A 274 -17.52 0.42 -22.85
C ILE A 274 -18.57 1.46 -22.42
N ASN A 275 -18.59 2.63 -23.04
CA ASN A 275 -19.55 3.70 -22.74
C ASN A 275 -20.99 3.39 -23.21
N ARG A 276 -21.21 2.30 -23.94
CA ARG A 276 -22.54 1.85 -24.38
C ARG A 276 -23.10 0.74 -23.50
N LEU A 277 -22.35 0.30 -22.49
CA LEU A 277 -22.76 -0.75 -21.57
C LEU A 277 -23.64 -0.16 -20.48
N SER A 278 -24.75 -0.86 -20.16
CA SER A 278 -25.62 -0.49 -19.05
C SER A 278 -24.97 -0.75 -17.68
N SER A 279 -24.10 -1.76 -17.59
CA SER A 279 -23.29 -2.04 -16.41
C SER A 279 -21.95 -2.66 -16.83
N ILE A 280 -20.86 -2.09 -16.34
CA ILE A 280 -19.51 -2.64 -16.52
C ILE A 280 -19.34 -3.90 -15.68
N ARG A 281 -19.86 -3.93 -14.45
CA ARG A 281 -19.81 -5.09 -13.56
C ARG A 281 -20.50 -6.30 -14.18
N GLU A 282 -21.70 -6.15 -14.72
CA GLU A 282 -22.41 -7.25 -15.36
C GLU A 282 -21.70 -7.70 -16.64
N ALA A 283 -21.11 -6.78 -17.41
CA ALA A 283 -20.27 -7.15 -18.55
C ALA A 283 -19.03 -7.96 -18.13
N TYR A 284 -18.39 -7.58 -17.02
CA TYR A 284 -17.28 -8.32 -16.42
C TYR A 284 -17.69 -9.73 -15.99
N ARG A 285 -18.79 -9.87 -15.24
CA ARG A 285 -19.36 -11.16 -14.82
C ARG A 285 -19.72 -12.07 -15.97
N ASN A 286 -20.21 -11.50 -17.07
CA ASN A 286 -20.48 -12.22 -18.32
C ASN A 286 -19.21 -12.48 -19.17
N LYS A 287 -18.02 -12.41 -18.55
CA LYS A 287 -16.72 -12.72 -19.14
C LYS A 287 -16.32 -11.85 -20.34
N ARG A 288 -16.95 -10.67 -20.53
CA ARG A 288 -16.68 -9.81 -21.70
C ARG A 288 -15.31 -9.17 -21.68
N PHE A 289 -14.69 -9.07 -20.51
CA PHE A 289 -13.35 -8.50 -20.33
C PHE A 289 -12.31 -9.54 -19.96
N GLY A 290 -12.63 -10.84 -19.92
CA GLY A 290 -11.75 -11.87 -19.36
C GLY A 290 -11.53 -11.68 -17.85
N ALA A 291 -10.39 -12.16 -17.33
CA ALA A 291 -9.97 -12.01 -15.93
C ALA A 291 -10.93 -12.58 -14.86
N THR A 292 -11.91 -13.37 -15.28
CA THR A 292 -12.83 -14.13 -14.43
C THR A 292 -12.41 -15.59 -14.32
N MET A 293 -12.86 -16.32 -13.29
CA MET A 293 -12.69 -17.78 -13.26
C MET A 293 -13.29 -18.44 -14.52
N GLY A 294 -12.45 -19.25 -15.17
CA GLY A 294 -12.77 -20.03 -16.36
C GLY A 294 -13.73 -21.15 -16.05
#